data_AF-A0A8S3FEW9-F1
#
_entry.id   AF-A0A8S3FEW9-F1
#
_cell.length_a   1.000
_cell.length_b   1.000
_cell.length_c   1.000
_cell.angle_alpha   90.00
_cell.angle_beta   90.00
_cell.angle_gamma   90.00
#
_symmetry.space_group_name_H-M   'P 1'
#
loop_
_entity.id
_entity.type
_entity.pdbx_description
1 polymer ?
#
loop_
_entity_poly.entity_id
_entity_poly.type
_entity_poly.pdbx_seq_one_letter_code
_entity_poly.pdbx_strand_id
1 'polypeptide(L)'
;MDGTLISTFLHGRASKEVRLKSKQSLTSKQVIEAMQLLVDEFKSEIERLVHLNYTVDMEYTSPSNHVFVSYSQPQLTVLCIRSHANGQTLFGTRLKTFLIENNFPTILNHLVAFESVPSDVTHKQL
;
A
#
# COMPACT_ATOMS: atom_id res chain seq x y z
N MET A 1 -3.83 10.86 -2.02
CA MET A 1 -5.09 10.28 -1.46
C MET A 1 -5.25 10.81 -0.05
N ASP A 2 -6.48 10.84 0.45
CA ASP A 2 -6.82 11.50 1.71
C ASP A 2 -7.60 10.55 2.63
N GLY A 3 -6.88 9.59 3.22
CA GLY A 3 -7.45 8.58 4.09
C GLY A 3 -6.55 8.29 5.28
N THR A 4 -6.35 7.01 5.55
CA THR A 4 -5.43 6.56 6.61
C THR A 4 -4.34 5.68 6.02
N LEU A 5 -3.08 6.05 6.26
CA LEU A 5 -1.94 5.21 5.95
C LEU A 5 -1.99 3.91 6.76
N ILE A 6 -1.93 2.79 6.03
CA ILE A 6 -1.93 1.43 6.53
C ILE A 6 -0.66 0.71 6.03
N SER A 7 0.08 0.10 6.93
CA SER A 7 1.30 -0.64 6.62
C SER A 7 1.17 -2.11 7.02
N THR A 8 1.76 -3.01 6.25
CA THR A 8 1.90 -4.41 6.64
C THR A 8 3.02 -4.64 7.65
N PHE A 9 2.86 -5.64 8.51
CA PHE A 9 3.92 -6.17 9.37
C PHE A 9 3.72 -7.66 9.66
N LEU A 10 4.79 -8.35 10.06
CA LEU A 10 4.72 -9.73 10.53
C LEU A 10 4.40 -9.78 12.03
N HIS A 11 3.34 -10.49 12.39
CA HIS A 11 2.90 -10.72 13.75
C HIS A 11 3.19 -12.16 14.20
N GLY A 12 3.66 -12.31 15.44
CA GLY A 12 4.02 -13.59 16.03
C GLY A 12 5.41 -14.09 15.62
N ARG A 13 6.16 -14.63 16.59
CA ARG A 13 7.51 -15.17 16.33
C ARG A 13 7.49 -16.48 15.54
N ALA A 14 6.48 -17.31 15.74
CA ALA A 14 6.39 -18.65 15.16
C ALA A 14 5.50 -18.71 13.91
N SER A 15 4.36 -18.02 13.90
CA SER A 15 3.38 -18.08 12.80
C SER A 15 3.67 -17.13 11.64
N LYS A 16 4.45 -16.05 11.86
CA LYS A 16 4.74 -15.01 10.86
C LYS A 16 3.49 -14.55 10.11
N GLU A 17 2.42 -14.28 10.83
CA GLU A 17 1.14 -13.88 10.24
C GLU A 17 1.23 -12.44 9.74
N VAL A 18 0.76 -12.17 8.52
CA VAL A 18 0.69 -10.81 8.01
C VAL A 18 -0.48 -10.07 8.64
N ARG A 19 -0.18 -8.93 9.26
CA ARG A 19 -1.16 -8.04 9.89
C ARG A 19 -0.97 -6.61 9.39
N LEU A 20 -2.00 -5.79 9.61
CA LEU A 20 -2.01 -4.38 9.25
C LEU A 20 -1.91 -3.50 10.50
N LYS A 21 -1.32 -2.33 10.32
CA LYS A 21 -1.26 -1.27 11.32
C LYS A 21 -1.46 0.09 10.66
N SER A 22 -1.94 1.05 11.42
CA SER A 22 -1.82 2.46 11.06
C SER A 22 -0.54 3.05 11.63
N LYS A 23 -0.31 4.34 11.38
CA LYS A 23 0.82 5.08 11.95
C LYS A 23 0.89 5.00 13.48
N GLN A 24 -0.26 4.96 14.16
CA GLN A 24 -0.34 5.09 15.62
C GLN A 24 -1.00 3.90 16.33
N SER A 25 -1.61 2.97 15.61
CA SER A 25 -2.38 1.89 16.25
C SER A 25 -2.35 0.58 15.46
N LEU A 26 -2.44 -0.53 16.19
CA LEU A 26 -2.63 -1.88 15.64
C LEU A 26 -4.11 -2.30 15.62
N THR A 27 -4.99 -1.54 16.27
CA THR A 27 -6.37 -1.96 16.58
C THR A 27 -7.38 -0.83 16.37
N SER A 28 -7.00 0.25 15.69
CA SER A 28 -7.97 1.30 15.36
C SER A 28 -9.04 0.76 14.41
N LYS A 29 -10.21 1.41 14.39
CA LYS A 29 -11.32 1.06 13.51
C LYS A 29 -10.88 0.92 12.04
N GLN A 30 -10.08 1.85 11.56
CA GLN A 30 -9.53 1.83 10.19
C GLN A 30 -8.65 0.59 9.93
N VAL A 31 -7.86 0.16 10.93
CA VAL A 31 -7.04 -1.05 10.79
C VAL A 31 -7.92 -2.29 10.73
N ILE A 32 -8.95 -2.37 11.58
CA ILE A 32 -9.90 -3.50 11.59
C ILE A 32 -10.66 -3.56 10.26
N GLU A 33 -11.14 -2.43 9.77
CA GLU A 33 -11.85 -2.34 8.48
C GLU A 33 -10.92 -2.64 7.30
N ALA A 34 -9.67 -2.16 7.32
CA ALA A 34 -8.67 -2.49 6.31
C ALA A 34 -8.34 -3.99 6.30
N MET A 35 -8.24 -4.63 7.47
CA MET A 35 -8.02 -6.08 7.55
C MET A 35 -9.14 -6.88 6.88
N GLN A 36 -10.39 -6.40 6.91
CA GLN A 36 -11.52 -7.04 6.24
C GLN A 36 -11.44 -6.94 4.70
N LEU A 37 -10.68 -5.99 4.17
CA LEU A 37 -10.46 -5.84 2.72
C LEU A 37 -9.29 -6.70 2.19
N LEU A 38 -8.47 -7.29 3.08
CA LEU A 38 -7.45 -8.26 2.70
C LEU A 38 -8.06 -9.65 2.60
N VAL A 39 -8.64 -9.96 1.44
CA VAL A 39 -9.23 -11.25 1.12
C VAL A 39 -8.63 -11.88 -0.15
N ASP A 40 -8.85 -13.17 -0.32
CA ASP A 40 -8.59 -13.93 -1.55
C ASP A 40 -7.19 -13.73 -2.16
N GLU A 41 -7.11 -13.50 -3.49
CA GLU A 41 -5.85 -13.31 -4.20
C GLU A 41 -5.10 -12.05 -3.75
N PHE A 42 -5.82 -11.00 -3.36
CA PHE A 42 -5.19 -9.77 -2.90
C PHE A 42 -4.41 -10.00 -1.60
N LYS A 43 -5.02 -10.72 -0.65
CA LYS A 43 -4.33 -11.16 0.57
C LYS A 43 -3.10 -12.00 0.24
N SER A 44 -3.27 -12.98 -0.65
CA SER A 44 -2.19 -13.91 -1.03
C SER A 44 -0.99 -13.17 -1.64
N GLU A 45 -1.23 -12.18 -2.49
CA GLU A 45 -0.17 -11.36 -3.09
C GLU A 45 0.51 -10.42 -2.08
N ILE A 46 -0.26 -9.80 -1.18
CA ILE A 46 0.28 -8.97 -0.08
C ILE A 46 1.17 -9.83 0.82
N GLU A 47 0.71 -11.02 1.19
CA GLU A 47 1.50 -11.96 1.97
C GLU A 47 2.79 -12.33 1.25
N ARG A 48 2.74 -12.59 -0.06
CA ARG A 48 3.94 -12.90 -0.84
C ARG A 48 4.96 -11.75 -0.82
N LEU A 49 4.54 -10.49 -0.95
CA LEU A 49 5.45 -9.34 -0.82
C LEU A 49 6.07 -9.26 0.58
N VAL A 50 5.28 -9.47 1.62
CA VAL A 50 5.78 -9.42 3.00
C VAL A 50 6.79 -10.54 3.27
N HIS A 51 6.55 -11.74 2.75
CA HIS A 51 7.50 -12.85 2.83
C HIS A 51 8.78 -12.63 2.00
N LEU A 52 8.71 -11.81 0.94
CA LEU A 52 9.87 -11.31 0.20
C LEU A 52 10.59 -10.15 0.92
N ASN A 53 10.30 -9.93 2.19
CA ASN A 53 10.95 -8.94 3.05
C ASN A 53 10.66 -7.49 2.64
N TYR A 54 9.41 -7.21 2.26
CA TYR A 54 8.88 -5.86 2.04
C TYR A 54 7.82 -5.48 3.08
N THR A 55 7.76 -4.19 3.42
CA THR A 55 6.52 -3.59 3.93
C THR A 55 5.74 -3.05 2.75
N VAL A 56 4.44 -3.30 2.72
CA VAL A 56 3.51 -2.71 1.75
C VAL A 56 2.78 -1.59 2.48
N ASP A 57 2.89 -0.38 1.93
CA ASP A 57 2.20 0.80 2.43
C ASP A 57 1.02 1.11 1.49
N MET A 58 -0.15 1.23 2.11
CA MET A 58 -1.44 1.40 1.45
C MET A 58 -2.20 2.57 2.08
N GLU A 59 -3.11 3.16 1.32
CA GLU A 59 -4.09 4.09 1.85
C GLU A 59 -5.43 3.37 2.04
N TYR A 60 -5.98 3.43 3.25
CA TYR A 60 -7.36 3.06 3.51
C TYR A 60 -8.27 4.29 3.38
N THR A 61 -9.22 4.21 2.47
CA THR A 61 -10.22 5.26 2.23
C THR A 61 -11.61 4.68 2.32
N SER A 62 -12.56 5.39 2.93
CA SER A 62 -13.96 4.94 2.99
C SER A 62 -14.91 6.13 3.20
N PRO A 63 -16.23 5.97 2.96
CA PRO A 63 -17.20 7.03 3.19
C PRO A 63 -17.23 7.51 4.65
N SER A 64 -16.94 6.61 5.59
CA SER A 64 -16.91 6.87 7.03
C SER A 64 -15.54 7.31 7.55
N ASN A 65 -14.49 7.19 6.75
CA ASN A 65 -13.13 7.64 7.04
C ASN A 65 -12.83 8.95 6.29
N HIS A 66 -13.75 9.91 6.42
CA HIS A 66 -13.68 11.18 5.72
C HIS A 66 -12.75 12.16 6.45
N VAL A 67 -11.67 12.57 5.78
CA VAL A 67 -10.81 13.67 6.23
C VAL A 67 -11.25 14.95 5.51
N PHE A 68 -11.13 15.00 4.18
CA PHE A 68 -11.53 16.13 3.33
C PHE A 68 -12.15 15.68 1.99
N VAL A 69 -11.69 14.56 1.43
CA VAL A 69 -12.22 13.98 0.18
C VAL A 69 -13.23 12.88 0.48
N SER A 70 -14.38 12.92 -0.19
CA SER A 70 -15.39 11.86 -0.11
C SER A 70 -15.03 10.67 -1.00
N TYR A 71 -15.09 9.47 -0.41
CA TYR A 71 -14.92 8.20 -1.11
C TYR A 71 -16.24 7.44 -1.12
N SER A 72 -16.58 6.80 -2.24
CA SER A 72 -17.88 6.12 -2.40
C SER A 72 -17.96 4.76 -1.70
N GLN A 73 -16.82 4.12 -1.46
CA GLN A 73 -16.73 2.79 -0.85
C GLN A 73 -15.40 2.58 -0.12
N PRO A 74 -15.34 1.68 0.89
CA PRO A 74 -14.10 1.27 1.53
C PRO A 74 -13.14 0.61 0.52
N GLN A 75 -11.88 1.04 0.51
CA GLN A 75 -10.85 0.51 -0.40
C GLN A 75 -9.47 0.55 0.27
N LEU A 76 -8.60 -0.36 -0.16
CA LEU A 76 -7.16 -0.31 0.06
C LEU A 76 -6.46 -0.02 -1.26
N THR A 77 -5.71 1.07 -1.31
CA THR A 77 -4.91 1.43 -2.48
C THR A 77 -3.43 1.35 -2.15
N VAL A 78 -2.68 0.56 -2.91
CA VAL A 78 -1.23 0.38 -2.72
C VAL A 78 -0.50 1.62 -3.20
N LEU A 79 0.30 2.21 -2.31
CA LEU A 79 1.07 3.42 -2.58
C LEU A 79 2.51 3.09 -2.95
N CYS A 80 3.15 2.27 -2.12
CA CYS A 80 4.54 1.89 -2.28
C CYS A 80 4.86 0.57 -1.56
N ILE A 81 6.04 0.03 -1.85
CA ILE A 81 6.64 -1.03 -1.04
C ILE A 81 8.03 -0.59 -0.57
N ARG A 82 8.39 -0.92 0.66
CA ARG A 82 9.70 -0.62 1.24
C ARG A 82 10.44 -1.91 1.55
N SER A 83 11.64 -2.07 0.98
CA SER A 83 12.50 -3.22 1.22
C SER A 83 13.17 -3.12 2.59
N HIS A 84 13.13 -4.19 3.37
CA HIS A 84 13.91 -4.30 4.61
C HIS A 84 15.37 -4.70 4.36
N ALA A 85 15.72 -5.18 3.16
CA ALA A 85 17.08 -5.59 2.82
C ALA A 85 18.00 -4.38 2.60
N ASN A 86 17.49 -3.32 1.97
CA ASN A 86 18.29 -2.15 1.60
C ASN A 86 17.64 -0.79 1.97
N GLY A 87 16.46 -0.82 2.59
CA GLY A 87 15.73 0.38 3.01
C GLY A 87 15.08 1.17 1.87
N GLN A 88 15.23 0.76 0.60
CA GLN A 88 14.68 1.46 -0.55
C GLN A 88 13.17 1.31 -0.65
N THR A 89 12.52 2.38 -1.13
CA THR A 89 11.09 2.39 -1.40
C THR A 89 10.85 2.41 -2.91
N LEU A 90 10.06 1.48 -3.42
CA LEU A 90 9.55 1.48 -4.79
C LEU A 90 8.16 2.09 -4.80
N PHE A 91 7.96 3.08 -5.68
CA PHE A 91 6.69 3.76 -5.92
C PHE A 91 6.59 4.17 -7.39
N GLY A 92 5.39 4.58 -7.83
CA GLY A 92 5.14 5.02 -9.20
C GLY A 92 5.58 3.99 -10.25
N THR A 93 6.27 4.42 -11.31
CA THR A 93 6.73 3.56 -12.39
C THR A 93 7.60 2.40 -11.91
N ARG A 94 8.48 2.64 -10.93
CA ARG A 94 9.37 1.60 -10.40
C ARG A 94 8.59 0.47 -9.73
N LEU A 95 7.58 0.81 -8.92
CA LEU A 95 6.71 -0.19 -8.31
C LEU A 95 5.90 -0.92 -9.38
N LYS A 96 5.31 -0.19 -10.33
CA LYS A 96 4.52 -0.78 -11.41
C LYS A 96 5.33 -1.82 -12.21
N THR A 97 6.54 -1.47 -12.64
CA THR A 97 7.44 -2.38 -13.36
C THR A 97 7.77 -3.61 -12.51
N PHE A 98 8.15 -3.42 -11.24
CA PHE A 98 8.44 -4.54 -10.34
C PHE A 98 7.26 -5.50 -10.21
N LEU A 99 6.04 -4.99 -10.03
CA LEU A 99 4.84 -5.82 -9.88
C LEU A 99 4.53 -6.63 -11.16
N ILE A 100 4.71 -6.03 -12.33
CA ILE A 100 4.53 -6.71 -13.63
C ILE A 100 5.57 -7.83 -13.78
N GLU A 101 6.85 -7.51 -13.60
CA GLU A 101 7.97 -8.47 -13.78
C GLU A 101 7.90 -9.64 -12.79
N ASN A 102 7.33 -9.42 -11.61
CA ASN A 102 7.22 -10.44 -10.55
C ASN A 102 5.81 -11.05 -10.43
N ASN A 103 4.94 -10.80 -11.42
CA ASN A 103 3.61 -11.37 -11.56
C ASN A 103 2.68 -11.11 -10.35
N PHE A 104 2.44 -9.84 -10.03
CA PHE A 104 1.47 -9.39 -9.02
C PHE A 104 0.25 -8.69 -9.66
N PRO A 105 -0.57 -9.42 -10.44
CA PRO A 105 -1.70 -8.85 -11.18
C PRO A 105 -2.78 -8.25 -10.26
N THR A 106 -3.03 -8.84 -9.10
CA THR A 106 -4.09 -8.36 -8.20
C THR A 106 -3.69 -7.05 -7.54
N ILE A 107 -2.44 -6.93 -7.09
CA ILE A 107 -1.91 -5.68 -6.53
C ILE A 107 -1.86 -4.57 -7.58
N LEU A 108 -1.57 -4.89 -8.85
CA LEU A 108 -1.61 -3.90 -9.93
C LEU A 108 -2.97 -3.22 -10.07
N ASN A 109 -4.07 -3.96 -9.86
CA ASN A 109 -5.44 -3.40 -9.89
C ASN A 109 -5.74 -2.50 -8.69
N HIS A 110 -4.95 -2.59 -7.61
CA HIS A 110 -5.07 -1.78 -6.41
C HIS A 110 -4.00 -0.68 -6.34
N LEU A 111 -3.14 -0.56 -7.35
CA LEU A 111 -2.06 0.42 -7.35
C LEU A 111 -2.63 1.83 -7.52
N VAL A 112 -2.09 2.78 -6.74
CA VAL A 112 -2.43 4.20 -6.89
C VAL A 112 -2.19 4.66 -8.32
N ALA A 113 -3.16 5.38 -8.88
CA ALA A 113 -2.98 6.02 -10.18
C ALA A 113 -1.96 7.16 -10.07
N PHE A 114 -1.07 7.26 -11.05
CA PHE A 114 -0.07 8.32 -11.13
C PHE A 114 0.21 8.68 -12.58
N GLU A 115 0.64 9.93 -12.78
CA GLU A 115 1.15 10.41 -14.05
C GLU A 115 2.65 10.69 -13.90
N SER A 116 3.44 10.29 -14.89
CA SER A 116 4.84 10.68 -14.96
C SER A 116 4.94 12.06 -15.58
N VAL A 117 5.46 13.03 -14.82
CA VAL A 117 5.81 14.33 -15.38
C VAL A 117 7.15 14.20 -16.11
N PRO A 118 7.24 14.59 -17.40
CA PRO A 118 8.50 14.61 -18.14
C PRO A 118 9.53 15.51 -17.44
N SER A 119 10.78 15.05 -17.38
CA SER A 119 11.90 15.70 -16.68
C SER A 119 12.34 17.06 -17.25
N ASP A 120 11.75 17.53 -18.35
CA ASP A 120 12.18 18.75 -19.06
C ASP A 120 11.64 20.06 -18.45
N VAL A 121 10.81 20.00 -17.41
CA VAL A 121 10.38 21.21 -16.69
C VAL A 121 11.45 21.57 -15.64
N THR A 122 12.60 22.03 -16.14
CA THR A 122 13.58 22.72 -15.31
C THR A 122 12.98 24.08 -14.94
N HIS A 123 12.78 24.34 -13.65
CA HIS A 123 12.30 25.62 -13.15
C HIS A 123 13.14 26.77 -13.75
N LYS A 124 12.54 27.57 -14.64
CA LYS A 124 12.99 28.95 -14.85
C LYS A 124 12.78 29.66 -13.51
N GLN A 125 13.86 29.85 -12.76
CA GLN A 125 13.90 30.80 -11.66
C GLN A 125 13.57 32.18 -12.25
N LEU A 126 12.49 32.79 -11.76
CA LEU A 126 12.19 34.22 -11.94
C LEU A 126 12.98 35.03 -10.93
#